data_AF-A0ABD2J4B3-F1
#
_entry.id   AF-A0ABD2J4B3-F1
#
_cell.length_a   1.000
_cell.length_b   1.000
_cell.length_c   1.000
_cell.angle_alpha   90.00
_cell.angle_beta   90.00
_cell.angle_gamma   90.00
#
_symmetry.space_group_name_H-M   'P 1'
#
loop_
_entity.id
_entity.type
_entity.pdbx_description
1 polymer ?
#
loop_
_entity_poly.entity_id
_entity_poly.type
_entity_poly.pdbx_seq_one_letter_code
_entity_poly.pdbx_strand_id
1 'polypeptide(L)'
;MAPKSLPPELLFEFVPFVRAEDAVPNAFSSCRLFHNLLLQRVDKWKEALLMNQSQAEKIAELESKNKRLEALIEKLNKDKQKAVTDQQPQSSSTAPAKSPSKPFKEKVKGRLTFENGSAANYPVSFGEVQRRVESPDRMKISDFLTLFHLRKTGSNSADLRKRIEKSEIKIRTEQRQHSEDTGFTFLLEAEAVQLSQDFAKLCDGNYPIKPIAIEMTSGENGDESGTKPYSMEELGTVRRFLAEILDFQEADESPHTPHLQLPIIAVKKKKIGNEVGAGFNRFSLATHGFGGYAFTSVINVLIELVKECEKRMSSTTEGENAGE
;
A
#
# COMPACT_ATOMS: atom_id res chain seq x y z
N MET A 1 11.49 37.07 15.60
CA MET A 1 12.06 36.06 16.53
C MET A 1 12.69 34.96 15.69
N ALA A 2 13.96 34.64 15.91
CA ALA A 2 14.68 33.62 15.12
C ALA A 2 14.01 32.23 15.25
N PRO A 3 14.02 31.39 14.19
CA PRO A 3 13.43 30.06 14.27
C PRO A 3 14.19 29.25 15.32
N LYS A 4 13.42 28.65 16.23
CA LYS A 4 13.92 27.74 17.26
C LYS A 4 14.65 26.59 16.58
N SER A 5 15.97 26.59 16.66
CA SER A 5 16.81 25.47 16.26
C SER A 5 16.29 24.19 16.91
N LEU A 6 16.19 23.10 16.14
CA LEU A 6 15.82 21.80 16.68
C LEU A 6 16.69 21.48 17.91
N PRO A 7 16.11 20.99 19.01
CA PRO A 7 16.86 20.50 20.16
C PRO A 7 17.92 19.50 19.69
N PRO A 8 19.17 19.60 20.16
CA PRO A 8 20.24 18.66 19.79
C PRO A 8 19.81 17.20 19.95
N GLU A 9 19.00 16.90 20.97
CA GLU A 9 18.42 15.60 21.32
C GLU A 9 17.60 14.99 20.17
N LEU A 10 16.88 15.80 19.40
CA LEU A 10 16.09 15.32 18.25
C LEU A 10 16.97 15.15 17.01
N LEU A 11 18.03 15.94 16.86
CA LEU A 11 19.05 15.70 15.83
C LEU A 11 19.75 14.34 16.06
N PHE A 12 19.90 13.89 17.30
CA PHE A 12 20.43 12.56 17.62
C PHE A 12 19.51 11.39 17.17
N GLU A 13 18.19 11.62 17.00
CA GLU A 13 17.24 10.58 16.55
C GLU A 13 17.14 10.44 15.03
N PHE A 14 17.41 11.49 14.25
CA PHE A 14 17.31 11.45 12.77
C PHE A 14 18.55 10.86 12.08
N VAL A 15 19.73 11.05 12.67
CA VAL A 15 21.02 10.65 12.09
C VAL A 15 21.24 9.12 11.93
N PRO A 16 20.64 8.20 12.71
CA PRO A 16 20.77 6.75 12.48
C PRO A 16 20.31 6.26 11.10
N PHE A 17 19.48 7.05 10.40
CA PHE A 17 18.95 6.71 9.08
C PHE A 17 19.78 7.26 7.92
N VAL A 18 20.83 8.04 8.20
CA VAL A 18 21.75 8.54 7.18
C VAL A 18 22.86 7.50 6.99
N ARG A 19 23.00 6.96 5.79
CA ARG A 19 24.10 6.03 5.47
C ARG A 19 25.43 6.74 5.71
N ALA A 20 26.41 6.03 6.27
CA ALA A 20 27.71 6.63 6.61
C ALA A 20 28.39 7.28 5.39
N GLU A 21 28.22 6.71 4.21
CA GLU A 21 28.68 7.25 2.91
C GLU A 21 28.05 8.60 2.55
N ASP A 22 26.78 8.84 2.93
CA ASP A 22 26.05 10.08 2.66
C ASP A 22 26.32 11.15 3.74
N ALA A 23 26.66 10.73 4.96
CA ALA A 23 26.94 11.61 6.09
C ALA A 23 28.33 12.28 6.01
N VAL A 24 29.33 11.57 5.46
CA VAL A 24 30.74 11.98 5.53
C VAL A 24 31.07 13.25 4.72
N PRO A 25 30.60 13.44 3.47
CA PRO A 25 31.00 14.62 2.69
C PRO A 25 30.30 15.92 3.13
N ASN A 26 29.05 15.81 3.60
CA ASN A 26 28.17 16.98 3.80
C ASN A 26 28.00 17.41 5.27
N ALA A 27 28.19 16.52 6.25
CA ALA A 27 27.96 16.85 7.67
C ALA A 27 29.24 17.29 8.40
N PHE A 28 30.42 16.82 8.00
CA PHE A 28 31.69 17.20 8.61
C PHE A 28 32.20 18.59 8.18
N SER A 29 31.69 19.10 7.06
CA SER A 29 32.08 20.40 6.45
C SER A 29 31.16 21.56 6.82
N SER A 30 29.95 21.29 7.32
CA SER A 30 28.88 22.29 7.46
C SER A 30 28.72 22.87 8.86
N CYS A 31 29.07 22.15 9.95
CA CYS A 31 29.05 22.71 11.31
C CYS A 31 29.88 21.89 12.32
N ARG A 32 30.64 22.58 13.20
CA ARG A 32 31.52 21.98 14.23
C ARG A 32 30.76 21.18 15.29
N LEU A 33 29.48 21.51 15.53
CA LEU A 33 28.59 20.73 16.41
C LEU A 33 28.26 19.36 15.80
N PHE A 34 27.89 19.31 14.52
CA PHE A 34 27.64 18.04 13.81
C PHE A 34 28.89 17.17 13.72
N HIS A 35 30.06 17.78 13.52
CA HIS A 35 31.34 17.09 13.50
C HIS A 35 31.62 16.32 14.81
N ASN A 36 31.47 16.99 15.97
CA ASN A 36 31.70 16.36 17.27
C ASN A 36 30.64 15.28 17.60
N LEU A 37 29.41 15.50 17.13
CA LEU A 37 28.26 14.61 17.37
C LEU A 37 28.36 13.29 16.58
N LEU A 38 28.88 13.36 15.35
CA LEU A 38 29.13 12.20 14.50
C LEU A 38 30.39 11.43 14.92
N LEU A 39 31.45 12.11 15.35
CA LEU A 39 32.69 11.47 15.82
C LEU A 39 32.46 10.52 17.01
N GLN A 40 31.58 10.91 17.96
CA GLN A 40 31.24 10.06 19.11
C GLN A 40 30.47 8.78 18.75
N ARG A 41 30.02 8.63 17.49
CA ARG A 41 29.23 7.48 17.02
C ARG A 41 29.96 6.60 16.01
N VAL A 42 31.19 6.97 15.62
CA VAL A 42 32.04 6.16 14.72
C VAL A 42 32.24 4.74 15.27
N ASP A 43 32.41 4.57 16.58
CA ASP A 43 32.59 3.24 17.16
C ASP A 43 31.30 2.40 17.12
N LYS A 44 30.12 3.03 17.28
CA LYS A 44 28.83 2.35 17.09
C LYS A 44 28.58 1.96 15.64
N TRP A 45 29.04 2.77 14.68
CA TRP A 45 28.99 2.41 13.26
C TRP A 45 29.92 1.25 12.92
N LYS A 46 31.10 1.19 13.53
CA LYS A 46 31.99 0.02 13.41
C LYS A 46 31.34 -1.24 13.98
N GLU A 47 30.71 -1.15 15.14
CA GLU A 47 29.96 -2.27 15.74
C GLU A 47 28.81 -2.74 14.85
N ALA A 48 28.03 -1.81 14.29
CA ALA A 48 26.95 -2.13 13.36
C ALA A 48 27.47 -2.77 12.05
N LEU A 49 28.61 -2.30 11.53
CA LEU A 49 29.27 -2.87 10.36
C LEU A 49 29.74 -4.31 10.63
N LEU A 50 30.34 -4.55 11.80
CA LEU A 50 30.75 -5.89 12.26
C LEU A 50 29.55 -6.82 12.43
N MET A 51 28.43 -6.35 12.99
CA MET A 51 27.19 -7.13 13.06
C MET A 51 26.65 -7.48 11.67
N ASN A 52 26.64 -6.52 10.74
CA ASN A 52 26.17 -6.76 9.37
C ASN A 52 27.06 -7.76 8.63
N GLN A 53 28.39 -7.71 8.83
CA GLN A 53 29.33 -8.70 8.28
C GLN A 53 29.05 -10.10 8.85
N SER A 54 28.85 -10.22 10.17
CA SER A 54 28.49 -11.50 10.81
C SER A 54 27.13 -12.04 10.33
N GLN A 55 26.15 -11.16 10.08
CA GLN A 55 24.87 -11.55 9.49
C GLN A 55 25.02 -12.02 8.04
N ALA A 56 25.85 -11.36 7.23
CA ALA A 56 26.14 -11.76 5.87
C ALA A 56 26.81 -13.15 5.80
N GLU A 57 27.75 -13.44 6.72
CA GLU A 57 28.37 -14.77 6.85
C GLU A 57 27.33 -15.86 7.18
N LYS A 58 26.39 -15.57 8.10
CA LYS A 58 25.29 -16.50 8.43
C LYS A 58 24.36 -16.75 7.23
N ILE A 59 24.08 -15.72 6.43
CA ILE A 59 23.26 -15.84 5.21
C ILE A 59 23.98 -16.73 4.20
N ALA A 60 25.27 -16.51 3.95
CA ALA A 60 26.06 -17.35 3.05
C ALA A 60 26.14 -18.81 3.52
N GLU A 61 26.22 -19.05 4.83
CA GLU A 61 26.16 -20.41 5.40
C GLU A 61 24.80 -21.08 5.17
N LEU A 62 23.70 -20.34 5.35
CA LEU A 62 22.34 -20.83 5.10
C LEU A 62 22.11 -21.14 3.61
N GLU A 63 22.62 -20.31 2.71
CA GLU A 63 22.57 -20.56 1.26
C GLU A 63 23.33 -21.83 0.87
N SER A 64 24.52 -22.06 1.46
CA SER A 64 25.29 -23.30 1.27
C SER A 64 24.52 -24.53 1.78
N LYS A 65 23.85 -24.41 2.93
CA LYS A 65 22.98 -25.47 3.48
C LYS A 65 21.77 -25.74 2.58
N ASN A 66 21.11 -24.71 2.07
CA ASN A 66 20.00 -24.85 1.13
C ASN A 66 20.42 -25.57 -0.16
N LYS A 67 21.58 -25.19 -0.73
CA LYS A 67 22.12 -25.86 -1.93
C LYS A 67 22.40 -27.35 -1.71
N ARG A 68 22.87 -27.73 -0.51
CA ARG A 68 23.04 -29.15 -0.13
C ARG A 68 21.69 -29.87 0.01
N LEU A 69 20.68 -29.20 0.55
CA LEU A 69 19.33 -29.75 0.69
C LEU A 69 18.70 -30.01 -0.68
N GLU A 70 18.83 -29.07 -1.62
CA GLU A 70 18.36 -29.21 -3.00
C GLU A 70 19.04 -30.39 -3.70
N ALA A 71 20.36 -30.56 -3.53
CA ALA A 71 21.08 -31.71 -4.07
C ALA A 71 20.62 -33.05 -3.47
N LEU A 72 20.24 -33.07 -2.19
CA LEU A 72 19.66 -34.26 -1.55
C LEU A 72 18.25 -34.56 -2.06
N ILE A 73 17.43 -33.52 -2.26
CA ILE A 73 16.09 -33.66 -2.86
C ILE A 73 16.21 -34.19 -4.29
N GLU A 74 17.17 -33.70 -5.07
CA GLU A 74 17.42 -34.19 -6.43
C GLU A 74 17.89 -35.65 -6.44
N LYS A 75 18.77 -36.05 -5.51
CA LYS A 75 19.16 -37.46 -5.31
C LYS A 75 17.97 -38.34 -4.93
N LEU A 76 17.16 -37.92 -3.96
CA LEU A 76 15.95 -38.63 -3.56
C LEU A 76 14.95 -38.76 -4.71
N ASN A 77 14.80 -37.73 -5.55
CA ASN A 77 13.94 -37.79 -6.73
C ASN A 77 14.51 -38.72 -7.81
N LYS A 78 15.82 -38.76 -8.00
CA LYS A 78 16.50 -39.72 -8.89
C LYS A 78 16.35 -41.17 -8.38
N ASP A 79 16.45 -41.38 -7.06
CA ASP A 79 16.26 -42.69 -6.44
C ASP A 79 14.79 -43.13 -6.48
N LYS A 80 13.84 -42.20 -6.32
CA LYS A 80 12.40 -42.45 -6.55
C LYS A 80 12.09 -42.75 -8.01
N GLN A 81 12.74 -42.11 -8.98
CA GLN A 81 12.57 -42.42 -10.40
C GLN A 81 13.16 -43.80 -10.76
N LYS A 82 14.26 -44.21 -10.13
CA LYS A 82 14.78 -45.58 -10.26
C LYS A 82 13.88 -46.64 -9.62
N ALA A 83 13.13 -46.30 -8.58
CA ALA A 83 12.16 -47.20 -7.95
C ALA A 83 10.81 -47.30 -8.69
N VAL A 84 10.57 -46.47 -9.71
CA VAL A 84 9.31 -46.40 -10.49
C VAL A 84 9.56 -46.71 -11.97
N THR A 85 10.42 -47.68 -12.26
CA THR A 85 10.37 -48.41 -13.54
C THR A 85 9.70 -49.76 -13.30
N ASP A 86 8.40 -49.70 -13.05
CA ASP A 86 7.45 -50.70 -13.52
C ASP A 86 6.04 -50.10 -13.46
N GLN A 87 5.42 -50.03 -14.64
CA GLN A 87 4.04 -49.65 -14.95
C GLN A 87 3.68 -48.15 -15.03
N GLN A 88 3.42 -47.73 -16.28
CA GLN A 88 2.52 -46.64 -16.68
C GLN A 88 1.19 -47.28 -17.15
N PRO A 89 0.03 -46.56 -17.23
CA PRO A 89 -0.10 -45.36 -18.05
C PRO A 89 -0.88 -44.17 -17.44
N GLN A 90 -0.56 -43.04 -18.09
CA GLN A 90 -1.10 -41.67 -18.15
C GLN A 90 -2.56 -41.36 -17.77
N SER A 91 -2.75 -40.17 -17.18
CA SER A 91 -3.75 -39.20 -17.65
C SER A 91 -3.36 -37.77 -17.23
N SER A 92 -2.96 -36.95 -18.19
CA SER A 92 -2.91 -35.49 -18.06
C SER A 92 -4.23 -34.92 -18.60
N SER A 93 -4.99 -34.22 -17.75
CA SER A 93 -6.08 -33.35 -18.21
C SER A 93 -5.89 -31.97 -17.62
N THR A 94 -5.25 -31.10 -18.40
CA THR A 94 -5.21 -29.66 -18.12
C THR A 94 -6.52 -29.06 -18.63
N ALA A 95 -7.49 -28.88 -17.74
CA ALA A 95 -8.72 -28.13 -18.01
C ALA A 95 -8.49 -26.63 -17.71
N PRO A 96 -9.21 -25.71 -18.40
CA PRO A 96 -8.88 -24.29 -18.40
C PRO A 96 -9.19 -23.62 -17.06
N ALA A 97 -8.17 -23.01 -16.45
CA ALA A 97 -8.31 -22.20 -15.24
C ALA A 97 -9.39 -21.12 -15.44
N LYS A 98 -10.45 -21.15 -14.63
CA LYS A 98 -11.53 -20.16 -14.67
C LYS A 98 -10.99 -18.77 -14.34
N SER A 99 -11.43 -17.75 -15.06
CA SER A 99 -10.97 -16.36 -14.88
C SER A 99 -11.27 -15.83 -13.47
N PRO A 100 -10.32 -15.13 -12.82
CA PRO A 100 -10.43 -14.70 -11.41
C PRO A 100 -11.57 -13.70 -11.16
N SER A 101 -12.00 -12.97 -12.19
CA SER A 101 -13.09 -11.98 -12.12
C SER A 101 -14.49 -12.59 -12.15
N LYS A 102 -14.63 -13.90 -12.38
CA LYS A 102 -15.95 -14.53 -12.46
C LYS A 102 -16.61 -14.54 -11.06
N PRO A 103 -17.92 -14.23 -10.95
CA PRO A 103 -18.59 -14.20 -9.65
C PRO A 103 -18.69 -15.61 -9.05
N PHE A 104 -18.29 -15.72 -7.79
CA PHE A 104 -18.64 -16.80 -6.89
C PHE A 104 -20.14 -16.74 -6.60
N LYS A 105 -20.79 -17.89 -6.63
CA LYS A 105 -22.24 -18.04 -6.81
C LYS A 105 -23.02 -17.64 -5.55
N GLU A 106 -23.17 -16.34 -5.29
CA GLU A 106 -24.20 -15.65 -4.47
C GLU A 106 -23.80 -14.17 -4.28
N LYS A 107 -24.76 -13.25 -4.39
CA LYS A 107 -24.53 -11.87 -3.97
C LYS A 107 -24.69 -11.81 -2.45
N VAL A 108 -23.72 -11.23 -1.76
CA VAL A 108 -23.70 -11.17 -0.30
C VAL A 108 -24.23 -9.82 0.14
N LYS A 109 -25.21 -9.81 1.06
CA LYS A 109 -25.72 -8.55 1.64
C LYS A 109 -24.58 -7.84 2.36
N GLY A 110 -24.33 -6.58 2.02
CA GLY A 110 -23.28 -5.81 2.67
C GLY A 110 -23.50 -5.61 4.17
N ARG A 111 -22.40 -5.45 4.91
CA ARG A 111 -22.37 -5.13 6.34
C ARG A 111 -22.76 -3.69 6.62
N LEU A 112 -22.45 -2.78 5.71
CA LEU A 112 -22.64 -1.33 5.88
C LEU A 112 -24.01 -0.84 5.38
N THR A 113 -24.94 -1.75 5.05
CA THR A 113 -26.28 -1.39 4.57
C THR A 113 -27.27 -1.21 5.73
N PHE A 114 -27.98 -0.07 5.77
CA PHE A 114 -29.14 0.12 6.65
C PHE A 114 -30.29 -0.83 6.30
N GLU A 115 -31.07 -1.27 7.29
CA GLU A 115 -32.21 -2.20 7.13
C GLU A 115 -33.25 -1.75 6.09
N ASN A 116 -33.42 -0.43 5.90
CA ASN A 116 -34.39 0.17 4.98
C ASN A 116 -33.75 0.82 3.73
N GLY A 117 -32.43 0.75 3.59
CA GLY A 117 -31.71 1.22 2.40
C GLY A 117 -31.64 0.14 1.32
N SER A 118 -31.45 0.54 0.05
CA SER A 118 -31.22 -0.40 -1.07
C SER A 118 -30.21 -1.46 -0.64
N ALA A 119 -30.66 -2.71 -0.49
CA ALA A 119 -29.82 -3.80 -0.02
C ALA A 119 -28.73 -4.06 -1.06
N ALA A 120 -27.58 -3.39 -0.89
CA ALA A 120 -26.43 -3.58 -1.74
C ALA A 120 -25.94 -5.01 -1.54
N ASN A 121 -26.29 -5.86 -2.50
CA ASN A 121 -25.81 -7.22 -2.55
C ASN A 121 -24.54 -7.21 -3.41
N TYR A 122 -23.41 -7.45 -2.78
CA TYR A 122 -22.09 -7.37 -3.40
C TYR A 122 -21.71 -8.71 -4.04
N PRO A 123 -21.22 -8.72 -5.28
CA PRO A 123 -20.68 -9.93 -5.89
C PRO A 123 -19.34 -10.27 -5.24
N VAL A 124 -19.17 -11.54 -4.84
CA VAL A 124 -17.87 -12.07 -4.41
C VAL A 124 -17.22 -12.72 -5.62
N SER A 125 -15.95 -12.45 -5.91
CA SER A 125 -15.24 -13.05 -7.05
C SER A 125 -14.50 -14.33 -6.64
N PHE A 126 -14.18 -15.21 -7.61
CA PHE A 126 -13.27 -16.34 -7.31
C PHE A 126 -11.88 -15.86 -6.87
N GLY A 127 -11.40 -14.73 -7.41
CA GLY A 127 -10.15 -14.10 -6.98
C GLY A 127 -10.18 -13.70 -5.51
N GLU A 128 -11.29 -13.12 -5.04
CA GLU A 128 -11.48 -12.77 -3.63
C GLU A 128 -11.48 -14.02 -2.75
N VAL A 129 -12.25 -15.05 -3.12
CA VAL A 129 -12.27 -16.34 -2.40
C VAL A 129 -10.86 -16.93 -2.32
N GLN A 130 -10.11 -16.90 -3.42
CA GLN A 130 -8.74 -17.40 -3.47
C GLN A 130 -7.84 -16.62 -2.51
N ARG A 131 -7.85 -15.29 -2.54
CA ARG A 131 -7.03 -14.45 -1.66
C ARG A 131 -7.38 -14.58 -0.19
N ARG A 132 -8.65 -14.85 0.13
CA ARG A 132 -9.10 -15.10 1.50
C ARG A 132 -8.66 -16.45 2.02
N VAL A 133 -8.60 -17.48 1.18
CA VAL A 133 -8.14 -18.83 1.56
C VAL A 133 -6.62 -18.95 1.51
N GLU A 134 -5.97 -18.27 0.57
CA GLU A 134 -4.52 -18.22 0.36
C GLU A 134 -3.91 -16.93 0.93
N SER A 135 -2.67 -16.59 0.56
CA SER A 135 -2.07 -15.30 0.94
C SER A 135 -2.79 -14.13 0.24
N PRO A 136 -2.98 -12.96 0.87
CA PRO A 136 -2.42 -12.55 2.16
C PRO A 136 -3.23 -12.91 3.41
N ASP A 137 -4.53 -13.22 3.31
CA ASP A 137 -5.43 -13.29 4.48
C ASP A 137 -5.41 -14.66 5.18
N ARG A 138 -5.23 -15.75 4.43
CA ARG A 138 -5.16 -17.15 4.96
C ARG A 138 -6.25 -17.48 5.99
N MET A 139 -7.46 -17.01 5.73
CA MET A 139 -8.61 -17.08 6.62
C MET A 139 -9.08 -18.52 6.81
N LYS A 140 -9.48 -18.86 8.04
CA LYS A 140 -10.17 -20.13 8.29
C LYS A 140 -11.53 -20.09 7.61
N ILE A 141 -11.94 -21.21 7.02
CA ILE A 141 -13.29 -21.33 6.43
C ILE A 141 -14.41 -20.95 7.42
N SER A 142 -14.23 -21.25 8.71
CA SER A 142 -15.18 -20.87 9.77
C SER A 142 -15.34 -19.36 9.93
N ASP A 143 -14.28 -18.59 9.67
CA ASP A 143 -14.30 -17.14 9.73
C ASP A 143 -14.77 -16.58 8.40
N PHE A 144 -14.47 -17.26 7.28
CA PHE A 144 -15.01 -16.92 5.97
C PHE A 144 -16.55 -16.98 5.93
N LEU A 145 -17.18 -17.91 6.66
CA LEU A 145 -18.64 -17.96 6.83
C LEU A 145 -19.23 -16.65 7.38
N THR A 146 -18.49 -15.92 8.22
CA THR A 146 -19.00 -14.67 8.81
C THR A 146 -19.17 -13.58 7.75
N LEU A 147 -18.39 -13.61 6.67
CA LEU A 147 -18.50 -12.67 5.55
C LEU A 147 -19.75 -12.91 4.73
N PHE A 148 -20.16 -14.17 4.58
CA PHE A 148 -21.44 -14.53 3.95
C PHE A 148 -22.66 -14.35 4.87
N HIS A 149 -22.49 -13.83 6.08
CA HIS A 149 -23.54 -13.79 7.11
C HIS A 149 -24.13 -15.18 7.42
N LEU A 150 -23.35 -16.23 7.23
CA LEU A 150 -23.74 -17.60 7.56
C LEU A 150 -23.35 -17.93 8.99
N ARG A 151 -24.22 -18.69 9.68
CA ARG A 151 -23.91 -19.20 11.02
C ARG A 151 -22.72 -20.16 10.97
N LYS A 152 -21.84 -20.09 11.96
CA LYS A 152 -20.70 -21.01 12.13
C LYS A 152 -21.19 -22.40 12.55
N THR A 153 -21.62 -23.22 11.59
CA THR A 153 -22.05 -24.61 11.81
C THR A 153 -21.17 -25.60 11.04
N GLY A 154 -21.07 -26.84 11.54
CA GLY A 154 -20.33 -27.91 10.84
C GLY A 154 -20.85 -28.13 9.42
N SER A 155 -22.17 -28.11 9.23
CA SER A 155 -22.81 -28.24 7.91
C SER A 155 -22.41 -27.12 6.95
N ASN A 156 -22.52 -25.85 7.39
CA ASN A 156 -22.20 -24.70 6.54
C ASN A 156 -20.71 -24.66 6.15
N SER A 157 -19.82 -25.00 7.10
CA SER A 157 -18.38 -25.06 6.82
C SER A 157 -18.03 -26.19 5.84
N ALA A 158 -18.70 -27.34 5.94
CA ALA A 158 -18.53 -28.45 5.00
C ALA A 158 -19.07 -28.10 3.60
N ASP A 159 -20.22 -27.43 3.51
CA ASP A 159 -20.79 -26.99 2.23
C ASP A 159 -19.90 -25.94 1.55
N LEU A 160 -19.43 -24.94 2.32
CA LEU A 160 -18.52 -23.91 1.80
C LEU A 160 -17.20 -24.52 1.29
N ARG A 161 -16.62 -25.49 2.02
CA ARG A 161 -15.44 -26.23 1.55
C ARG A 161 -15.70 -26.94 0.23
N LYS A 162 -16.79 -27.70 0.12
CA LYS A 162 -17.18 -28.40 -1.12
C LYS A 162 -17.34 -27.43 -2.30
N ARG A 163 -17.92 -26.24 -2.05
CA ARG A 163 -18.09 -25.19 -3.07
C ARG A 163 -16.75 -24.61 -3.54
N ILE A 164 -15.83 -24.35 -2.62
CA ILE A 164 -14.48 -23.85 -2.93
C ILE A 164 -13.67 -24.91 -3.68
N GLU A 165 -13.70 -26.17 -3.23
CA GLU A 165 -13.02 -27.30 -3.88
C GLU A 165 -13.54 -27.55 -5.30
N LYS A 166 -14.86 -27.46 -5.51
CA LYS A 166 -15.50 -27.52 -6.85
C LYS A 166 -15.02 -26.40 -7.78
N SER A 167 -14.49 -25.33 -7.21
CA SER A 167 -13.97 -24.18 -7.93
C SER A 167 -12.47 -24.29 -8.25
N GLU A 168 -11.87 -25.46 -8.01
CA GLU A 168 -10.44 -25.76 -8.25
C GLU A 168 -9.46 -24.95 -7.39
N ILE A 169 -9.97 -24.25 -6.37
CA ILE A 169 -9.15 -23.56 -5.37
C ILE A 169 -8.69 -24.61 -4.35
N LYS A 170 -7.37 -24.82 -4.27
CA LYS A 170 -6.79 -25.77 -3.32
C LYS A 170 -6.78 -25.16 -1.92
N ILE A 171 -7.66 -25.63 -1.06
CA ILE A 171 -7.62 -25.29 0.37
C ILE A 171 -6.39 -25.98 0.97
N ARG A 172 -5.29 -25.25 1.16
CA ARG A 172 -4.13 -25.79 1.88
C ARG A 172 -4.50 -25.90 3.36
N THR A 173 -4.75 -27.12 3.81
CA THR A 173 -4.84 -27.44 5.23
C THR A 173 -3.45 -27.22 5.83
N GLU A 174 -3.29 -26.11 6.55
CA GLU A 174 -2.14 -25.73 7.38
C GLU A 174 -0.94 -25.04 6.70
N GLN A 175 -0.85 -23.73 6.90
CA GLN A 175 0.31 -23.07 7.52
C GLN A 175 -0.20 -21.76 8.14
N ARG A 176 -0.27 -21.71 9.47
CA ARG A 176 -0.64 -20.50 10.22
C ARG A 176 0.48 -19.47 10.05
N GLN A 177 0.28 -18.52 9.14
CA GLN A 177 0.92 -17.22 9.27
C GLN A 177 -0.17 -16.27 9.73
N HIS A 178 0.10 -15.57 10.83
CA HIS A 178 -0.75 -14.49 11.31
C HIS A 178 -0.75 -13.41 10.22
N SER A 179 -1.87 -13.25 9.52
CA SER A 179 -2.17 -11.98 8.87
C SER A 179 -2.52 -10.98 9.98
N GLU A 180 -2.16 -9.71 9.80
CA GLU A 180 -2.68 -8.65 10.66
C GLU A 180 -4.19 -8.56 10.38
N ASP A 181 -5.00 -8.92 11.38
CA ASP A 181 -6.45 -8.77 11.29
C ASP A 181 -6.76 -7.26 11.33
N THR A 182 -7.07 -6.69 10.18
CA THR A 182 -7.50 -5.29 10.06
C THR A 182 -9.02 -5.23 9.89
N GLY A 183 -9.61 -4.04 10.06
CA GLY A 183 -11.02 -3.83 9.75
C GLY A 183 -11.40 -4.22 8.31
N PHE A 184 -10.47 -4.10 7.36
CA PHE A 184 -10.69 -4.45 5.95
C PHE A 184 -10.92 -5.94 5.73
N THR A 185 -10.31 -6.80 6.55
CA THR A 185 -10.51 -8.26 6.52
C THR A 185 -12.00 -8.64 6.62
N PHE A 186 -12.80 -7.81 7.29
CA PHE A 186 -14.23 -8.03 7.48
C PHE A 186 -15.10 -7.44 6.36
N LEU A 187 -14.57 -6.63 5.44
CA LEU A 187 -15.30 -6.08 4.30
C LEU A 187 -15.12 -6.99 3.08
N LEU A 188 -16.15 -7.13 2.25
CA LEU A 188 -15.98 -7.65 0.89
C LEU A 188 -15.17 -6.66 0.06
N GLU A 189 -14.43 -7.14 -0.94
CA GLU A 189 -13.63 -6.24 -1.81
C GLU A 189 -14.50 -5.18 -2.48
N ALA A 190 -15.69 -5.57 -2.96
CA ALA A 190 -16.63 -4.63 -3.55
C ALA A 190 -17.21 -3.64 -2.52
N GLU A 191 -17.32 -4.01 -1.24
CA GLU A 191 -17.72 -3.09 -0.16
C GLU A 191 -16.62 -2.09 0.15
N ALA A 192 -15.38 -2.56 0.24
CA ALA A 192 -14.21 -1.71 0.49
C ALA A 192 -14.01 -0.70 -0.65
N VAL A 193 -14.20 -1.12 -1.90
CA VAL A 193 -14.20 -0.21 -3.05
C VAL A 193 -15.34 0.81 -2.97
N GLN A 194 -16.58 0.38 -2.69
CA GLN A 194 -17.71 1.30 -2.53
C GLN A 194 -17.44 2.34 -1.41
N LEU A 195 -16.93 1.89 -0.27
CA LEU A 195 -16.55 2.76 0.86
C LEU A 195 -15.51 3.80 0.44
N SER A 196 -14.53 3.42 -0.39
CA SER A 196 -13.53 4.36 -0.90
C SER A 196 -14.11 5.41 -1.85
N GLN A 197 -15.10 5.03 -2.68
CA GLN A 197 -15.79 5.97 -3.56
C GLN A 197 -16.66 6.96 -2.78
N ASP A 198 -17.31 6.49 -1.72
CA ASP A 198 -18.10 7.37 -0.86
C ASP A 198 -17.19 8.30 -0.04
N PHE A 199 -16.02 7.82 0.40
CA PHE A 199 -14.98 8.67 0.98
C PHE A 199 -14.51 9.76 -0.01
N ALA A 200 -14.26 9.41 -1.28
CA ALA A 200 -13.88 10.38 -2.31
C ALA A 200 -14.94 11.49 -2.48
N LYS A 201 -16.24 11.14 -2.52
CA LYS A 201 -17.33 12.13 -2.60
C LYS A 201 -17.35 13.07 -1.39
N LEU A 202 -17.07 12.55 -0.19
CA LEU A 202 -16.98 13.36 1.02
C LEU A 202 -15.76 14.28 0.98
N CYS A 203 -14.63 13.81 0.45
CA CYS A 203 -13.47 14.65 0.18
C CYS A 203 -13.83 15.83 -0.74
N ASP A 204 -14.48 15.55 -1.87
CA ASP A 204 -14.85 16.58 -2.85
C ASP A 204 -15.91 17.57 -2.32
N GLY A 205 -16.88 17.08 -1.55
CA GLY A 205 -18.04 17.87 -1.12
C GLY A 205 -17.88 18.57 0.24
N ASN A 206 -17.08 18.01 1.16
CA ASN A 206 -17.11 18.40 2.56
C ASN A 206 -15.74 18.82 3.11
N TYR A 207 -14.63 18.51 2.42
CA TYR A 207 -13.31 18.90 2.91
C TYR A 207 -13.15 20.44 2.84
N PRO A 208 -12.69 21.10 3.92
CA PRO A 208 -12.72 22.56 4.01
C PRO A 208 -11.52 23.21 3.28
N ILE A 209 -11.42 22.99 1.97
CA ILE A 209 -10.31 23.49 1.13
C ILE A 209 -10.18 25.01 1.24
N LYS A 210 -11.27 25.76 1.02
CA LYS A 210 -11.23 27.22 1.00
C LYS A 210 -10.89 27.84 2.35
N PRO A 211 -11.52 27.45 3.48
CA PRO A 211 -11.12 27.94 4.80
C PRO A 211 -9.65 27.67 5.13
N ILE A 212 -9.15 26.47 4.82
CA ILE A 212 -7.73 26.14 5.04
C ILE A 212 -6.84 27.03 4.17
N ALA A 213 -7.15 27.19 2.88
CA ALA A 213 -6.37 28.04 1.98
C ALA A 213 -6.34 29.51 2.45
N ILE A 214 -7.46 30.02 2.98
CA ILE A 214 -7.53 31.35 3.59
C ILE A 214 -6.54 31.45 4.74
N GLU A 215 -6.59 30.52 5.69
CA GLU A 215 -5.70 30.54 6.86
C GLU A 215 -4.24 30.38 6.48
N MET A 216 -3.92 29.51 5.52
CA MET A 216 -2.54 29.28 5.06
C MET A 216 -1.95 30.47 4.29
N THR A 217 -2.78 31.30 3.67
CA THR A 217 -2.32 32.46 2.88
C THR A 217 -2.46 33.79 3.61
N SER A 218 -3.24 33.83 4.68
CA SER A 218 -3.33 34.98 5.58
C SER A 218 -2.12 34.91 6.52
N GLY A 219 -1.22 35.90 6.45
CA GLY A 219 -0.04 35.93 7.31
C GLY A 219 -0.43 35.81 8.80
N GLU A 220 0.38 35.11 9.60
CA GLU A 220 0.15 34.99 11.03
C GLU A 220 0.02 36.40 11.65
N ASN A 221 -1.13 36.69 12.25
CA ASN A 221 -1.33 37.78 13.21
C ASN A 221 -0.71 39.13 12.86
N GLY A 222 -1.15 39.80 11.79
CA GLY A 222 -0.97 41.25 11.66
C GLY A 222 0.48 41.75 11.67
N ASP A 223 1.45 40.91 11.29
CA ASP A 223 2.80 41.39 11.04
C ASP A 223 2.78 42.27 9.78
N GLU A 224 2.92 43.58 9.98
CA GLU A 224 3.01 44.64 8.97
C GLU A 224 4.16 44.47 7.95
N SER A 225 4.92 43.36 7.98
CA SER A 225 6.06 43.12 7.08
C SER A 225 5.68 42.64 5.68
N GLY A 226 4.40 42.31 5.43
CA GLY A 226 3.93 41.90 4.10
C GLY A 226 4.56 40.60 3.56
N THR A 227 5.32 39.87 4.37
CA THR A 227 6.02 38.66 3.93
C THR A 227 5.00 37.53 3.77
N LYS A 228 4.71 37.16 2.53
CA LYS A 228 3.84 36.01 2.22
C LYS A 228 4.45 34.74 2.84
N PRO A 229 3.65 33.87 3.46
CA PRO A 229 4.16 32.68 4.15
C PRO A 229 4.84 31.68 3.20
N TYR A 230 4.47 31.70 1.92
CA TYR A 230 5.04 30.90 0.85
C TYR A 230 5.07 31.72 -0.46
N SER A 231 5.93 31.35 -1.40
CA SER A 231 6.00 31.92 -2.76
C SER A 231 5.18 31.10 -3.77
N MET A 232 4.83 31.72 -4.91
CA MET A 232 4.15 31.03 -6.01
C MET A 232 4.98 29.88 -6.60
N GLU A 233 6.31 30.01 -6.59
CA GLU A 233 7.23 28.97 -7.07
C GLU A 233 7.24 27.75 -6.14
N GLU A 234 7.24 27.97 -4.82
CA GLU A 234 7.16 26.90 -3.82
C GLU A 234 5.84 26.13 -3.94
N LEU A 235 4.71 26.83 -4.05
CA LEU A 235 3.40 26.19 -4.26
C LEU A 235 3.35 25.38 -5.57
N GLY A 236 3.87 25.94 -6.66
CA GLY A 236 3.97 25.24 -7.94
C GLY A 236 4.84 23.98 -7.87
N THR A 237 5.91 24.01 -7.08
CA THR A 237 6.79 22.86 -6.82
C THR A 237 6.05 21.77 -6.05
N VAL A 238 5.34 22.13 -4.97
CA VAL A 238 4.52 21.17 -4.20
C VAL A 238 3.44 20.55 -5.08
N ARG A 239 2.74 21.35 -5.88
CA ARG A 239 1.69 20.86 -6.80
C ARG A 239 2.25 19.86 -7.82
N ARG A 240 3.42 20.14 -8.41
CA ARG A 240 4.09 19.22 -9.33
C ARG A 240 4.47 17.92 -8.64
N PHE A 241 5.06 18.00 -7.45
CA PHE A 241 5.43 16.82 -6.66
C PHE A 241 4.21 15.93 -6.34
N LEU A 242 3.09 16.52 -5.93
CA LEU A 242 1.84 15.79 -5.68
C LEU A 242 1.29 15.12 -6.95
N ALA A 243 1.36 15.80 -8.10
CA ALA A 243 0.96 15.22 -9.38
C ALA A 243 1.84 14.01 -9.78
N GLU A 244 3.16 14.07 -9.52
CA GLU A 244 4.04 12.93 -9.78
C GLU A 244 3.70 11.69 -8.95
N ILE A 245 3.23 11.89 -7.70
CA ILE A 245 2.71 10.81 -6.85
C ILE A 245 1.44 10.22 -7.45
N LEU A 246 0.55 11.05 -7.98
CA LEU A 246 -0.68 10.62 -8.64
C LEU A 246 -0.36 9.77 -9.90
N ASP A 247 0.64 10.15 -10.68
CA ASP A 247 1.08 9.35 -11.85
C ASP A 247 1.52 7.93 -11.47
N PHE A 248 2.09 7.74 -10.27
CA PHE A 248 2.42 6.39 -9.77
C PHE A 248 1.16 5.59 -9.42
N GLN A 249 0.13 6.23 -8.86
CA GLN A 249 -1.15 5.59 -8.55
C GLN A 249 -1.89 5.18 -9.82
N GLU A 250 -1.91 6.03 -10.85
CA GLU A 250 -2.54 5.74 -12.14
C GLU A 250 -1.85 4.60 -12.91
N ALA A 251 -0.56 4.41 -12.64
CA ALA A 251 0.22 3.32 -13.21
C ALA A 251 0.06 1.98 -12.49
N ASP A 252 -0.66 1.93 -11.35
CA ASP A 252 -0.93 0.68 -10.64
C ASP A 252 -1.82 -0.26 -11.48
N GLU A 253 -1.47 -1.54 -11.50
CA GLU A 253 -2.17 -2.62 -12.24
C GLU A 253 -2.65 -3.74 -11.31
N SER A 254 -2.73 -3.46 -10.01
CA SER A 254 -3.10 -4.44 -8.98
C SER A 254 -4.50 -5.05 -9.18
N PRO A 255 -4.79 -6.24 -8.63
CA PRO A 255 -5.98 -7.04 -8.96
C PRO A 255 -7.36 -6.45 -8.62
N HIS A 256 -7.48 -5.20 -8.16
CA HIS A 256 -8.75 -4.50 -7.89
C HIS A 256 -8.87 -3.18 -8.66
N THR A 257 -7.85 -2.86 -9.44
CA THR A 257 -7.80 -1.77 -10.43
C THR A 257 -8.83 -1.91 -11.58
N PRO A 258 -9.45 -3.07 -11.89
CA PRO A 258 -10.50 -3.08 -12.92
C PRO A 258 -11.78 -2.32 -12.55
N HIS A 259 -11.98 -1.94 -11.28
CA HIS A 259 -13.03 -1.00 -10.89
C HIS A 259 -12.60 0.48 -11.01
N LEU A 260 -11.29 0.75 -11.25
CA LEU A 260 -10.70 2.08 -11.49
C LEU A 260 -10.91 2.54 -12.94
N GLN A 261 -11.71 1.84 -13.76
CA GLN A 261 -12.13 2.35 -15.05
C GLN A 261 -13.17 3.46 -14.86
N LEU A 262 -12.69 4.60 -14.36
CA LEU A 262 -13.06 5.89 -14.95
C LEU A 262 -12.89 5.76 -16.48
N PRO A 263 -13.79 6.37 -17.27
CA PRO A 263 -13.89 6.12 -18.70
C PRO A 263 -12.51 6.19 -19.34
N ILE A 264 -12.17 5.10 -20.04
CA ILE A 264 -10.91 4.80 -20.70
C ILE A 264 -10.37 6.04 -21.41
N ILE A 265 -9.51 6.81 -20.73
CA ILE A 265 -8.56 7.68 -21.39
C ILE A 265 -7.25 6.91 -21.30
N ALA A 266 -6.87 6.32 -22.44
CA ALA A 266 -5.59 5.66 -22.64
C ALA A 266 -4.46 6.69 -22.54
N VAL A 267 -4.17 7.16 -21.33
CA VAL A 267 -2.97 7.94 -21.04
C VAL A 267 -1.81 6.95 -21.00
N LYS A 268 -0.66 7.34 -21.58
CA LYS A 268 0.59 6.60 -21.44
C LYS A 268 0.90 6.42 -19.96
N LYS A 269 0.61 5.23 -19.42
CA LYS A 269 0.93 4.92 -18.03
C LYS A 269 2.42 5.04 -17.79
N LYS A 270 2.79 5.69 -16.69
CA LYS A 270 4.16 5.73 -16.19
C LYS A 270 4.64 4.30 -16.01
N LYS A 271 5.83 3.96 -16.51
CA LYS A 271 6.40 2.64 -16.28
C LYS A 271 6.92 2.60 -14.84
N ILE A 272 6.27 1.82 -13.98
CA ILE A 272 6.71 1.63 -12.60
C ILE A 272 7.70 0.46 -12.49
N GLY A 273 8.64 0.56 -11.55
CA GLY A 273 9.59 -0.50 -11.25
C GLY A 273 8.91 -1.69 -10.55
N ASN A 274 9.52 -2.88 -10.66
CA ASN A 274 8.96 -4.12 -10.12
C ASN A 274 8.70 -4.05 -8.60
N GLU A 275 9.58 -3.41 -7.84
CA GLU A 275 9.42 -3.26 -6.39
C GLU A 275 8.23 -2.36 -6.01
N VAL A 276 8.05 -1.26 -6.74
CA VAL A 276 6.92 -0.33 -6.55
C VAL A 276 5.61 -1.03 -6.90
N GLY A 277 5.56 -1.75 -8.02
CA GLY A 277 4.39 -2.55 -8.41
C GLY A 277 4.06 -3.65 -7.39
N ALA A 278 5.07 -4.34 -6.85
CA ALA A 278 4.87 -5.33 -5.79
C ALA A 278 4.32 -4.70 -4.50
N GLY A 279 4.79 -3.50 -4.15
CA GLY A 279 4.29 -2.71 -3.02
C GLY A 279 2.81 -2.32 -3.20
N PHE A 280 2.44 -1.79 -4.37
CA PHE A 280 1.05 -1.47 -4.68
C PHE A 280 0.15 -2.69 -4.63
N ASN A 281 0.59 -3.81 -5.20
CA ASN A 281 -0.16 -5.06 -5.13
C ASN A 281 -0.38 -5.49 -3.68
N ARG A 282 0.66 -5.50 -2.85
CA ARG A 282 0.51 -5.83 -1.42
C ARG A 282 -0.48 -4.90 -0.72
N PHE A 283 -0.41 -3.60 -0.99
CA PHE A 283 -1.29 -2.61 -0.38
C PHE A 283 -2.75 -2.74 -0.84
N SER A 284 -2.98 -2.92 -2.15
CA SER A 284 -4.30 -3.18 -2.72
C SER A 284 -4.93 -4.43 -2.12
N LEU A 285 -4.15 -5.50 -1.96
CA LEU A 285 -4.62 -6.75 -1.39
C LEU A 285 -4.92 -6.62 0.12
N ALA A 286 -4.07 -5.93 0.87
CA ALA A 286 -4.24 -5.75 2.32
C ALA A 286 -5.42 -4.83 2.69
N THR A 287 -5.82 -3.93 1.79
CA THR A 287 -6.92 -2.98 1.99
C THR A 287 -8.19 -3.37 1.24
N HIS A 288 -8.20 -4.56 0.62
CA HIS A 288 -9.31 -5.04 -0.22
C HIS A 288 -9.74 -4.01 -1.27
N GLY A 289 -8.77 -3.25 -1.81
CA GLY A 289 -8.96 -2.25 -2.85
C GLY A 289 -9.32 -0.85 -2.34
N PHE A 290 -9.61 -0.64 -1.06
CA PHE A 290 -9.92 0.69 -0.52
C PHE A 290 -8.73 1.66 -0.62
N GLY A 291 -7.53 1.18 -0.28
CA GLY A 291 -6.37 2.03 -0.01
C GLY A 291 -5.94 2.90 -1.18
N GLY A 292 -5.84 2.32 -2.38
CA GLY A 292 -5.39 3.06 -3.58
C GLY A 292 -6.33 4.21 -3.96
N TYR A 293 -7.65 3.98 -3.89
CA TYR A 293 -8.66 5.01 -4.17
C TYR A 293 -8.67 6.10 -3.10
N ALA A 294 -8.60 5.72 -1.82
CA ALA A 294 -8.58 6.67 -0.72
C ALA A 294 -7.33 7.57 -0.81
N PHE A 295 -6.17 6.97 -1.10
CA PHE A 295 -4.91 7.72 -1.27
C PHE A 295 -5.01 8.69 -2.45
N THR A 296 -5.51 8.23 -3.60
CA THR A 296 -5.75 9.08 -4.78
C THR A 296 -6.66 10.27 -4.45
N SER A 297 -7.74 10.03 -3.70
CA SER A 297 -8.69 11.08 -3.30
C SER A 297 -8.01 12.13 -2.41
N VAL A 298 -7.20 11.69 -1.44
CA VAL A 298 -6.45 12.61 -0.56
C VAL A 298 -5.44 13.44 -1.36
N ILE A 299 -4.70 12.85 -2.29
CA ILE A 299 -3.74 13.59 -3.12
C ILE A 299 -4.46 14.62 -3.99
N ASN A 300 -5.62 14.29 -4.57
CA ASN A 300 -6.43 15.24 -5.34
C ASN A 300 -6.90 16.42 -4.49
N VAL A 301 -7.36 16.17 -3.25
CA VAL A 301 -7.71 17.23 -2.29
C VAL A 301 -6.52 18.14 -2.00
N LEU A 302 -5.32 17.58 -1.79
CA LEU A 302 -4.12 18.37 -1.54
C LEU A 302 -3.72 19.21 -2.76
N ILE A 303 -3.81 18.66 -3.97
CA ILE A 303 -3.57 19.40 -5.21
C ILE A 303 -4.55 20.57 -5.33
N GLU A 304 -5.82 20.34 -5.04
CA GLU A 304 -6.86 21.37 -5.10
C GLU A 304 -6.68 22.45 -4.02
N LEU A 305 -6.23 22.07 -2.83
CA LEU A 305 -5.82 23.00 -1.79
C LEU A 305 -4.68 23.91 -2.24
N VAL A 306 -3.63 23.36 -2.84
CA VAL A 306 -2.50 24.14 -3.34
C VAL A 306 -2.96 25.11 -4.45
N LYS A 307 -3.82 24.66 -5.37
CA LYS A 307 -4.39 25.54 -6.41
C LYS A 307 -5.23 26.68 -5.83
N GLU A 308 -6.01 26.42 -4.79
CA GLU A 308 -6.80 27.47 -4.14
C GLU A 308 -5.89 28.49 -3.43
N CYS A 309 -4.77 28.05 -2.83
CA CYS A 309 -3.73 28.94 -2.31
C CYS A 309 -3.09 29.78 -3.43
N GLU A 310 -2.69 29.16 -4.55
CA GLU A 310 -2.12 29.84 -5.73
C GLU A 310 -3.06 30.95 -6.24
N LYS A 311 -4.35 30.61 -6.43
CA LYS A 311 -5.39 31.53 -6.90
C LYS A 311 -5.58 32.73 -5.96
N ARG A 312 -5.52 32.50 -4.66
CA ARG A 312 -5.71 33.54 -3.66
C ARG A 312 -4.52 34.51 -3.65
N MET A 313 -3.30 33.97 -3.74
CA MET A 313 -2.08 34.78 -3.80
C MET A 313 -1.97 35.63 -5.08
N SER A 314 -2.49 35.14 -6.23
CA SER A 314 -2.55 35.94 -7.45
C SER A 314 -3.60 37.06 -7.39
N SER A 315 -4.72 36.83 -6.68
CA SER A 315 -5.75 37.87 -6.51
C SER A 315 -5.30 39.03 -5.62
N THR A 316 -4.41 38.78 -4.65
CA THR A 316 -3.84 39.83 -3.79
C THR A 316 -2.90 40.75 -4.57
N THR A 317 -2.14 40.22 -5.54
CA THR A 317 -1.18 41.02 -6.33
C THR A 317 -1.85 41.96 -7.35
N GLU A 318 -3.04 41.63 -7.85
CA GLU A 318 -3.77 42.51 -8.77
C GLU A 318 -4.43 43.70 -8.05
N GLY A 319 -4.78 43.55 -6.77
CA GLY A 319 -5.34 44.62 -5.95
C GLY A 319 -4.33 45.70 -5.55
N GLU A 320 -3.05 45.35 -5.42
CA GLU A 320 -1.97 46.30 -5.09
C GLU A 320 -1.59 47.18 -6.29
N ASN A 321 -1.60 46.64 -7.52
CA ASN A 321 -1.24 47.38 -8.74
C ASN A 321 -2.34 48.30 -9.30
N ALA A 322 -3.58 48.21 -8.83
CA ALA A 322 -4.68 49.06 -9.28
C ALA A 322 -4.81 50.37 -8.46
N GLY A 323 -3.94 50.57 -7.47
CA GLY A 323 -3.95 51.71 -6.55
C GLY A 323 -2.83 52.74 -6.74
N GLU A 324 -1.97 52.60 -7.75
CA GLU A 324 -0.96 53.60 -8.15
C GLU A 324 -1.41 54.43 -9.36
#